data_AF-Q75SX2-F1
#
_entry.id   AF-Q75SX2-F1
#
_cell.length_a   1.000
_cell.length_b   1.000
_cell.length_c   1.000
_cell.angle_alpha   90.00
_cell.angle_beta   90.00
_cell.angle_gamma   90.00
#
_symmetry.space_group_name_H-M   'P 1'
#
loop_
_entity.id
_entity.type
_entity.pdbx_description
1 polymer ?
#
loop_
_entity_poly.entity_id
_entity_poly.type
_entity_poly.pdbx_seq_one_letter_code
_entity_poly.pdbx_strand_id
1 'polypeptide(L)'
;MVSIINKKSLFILSMMACSTSYAASFDCNTVASGVEKMICSDHKLSRLDDYLSQNYKIAMGPDMPEEEKSKIKKAQIDWLNKRNACTDTQCIERIYSKQMDYLWNECFDHLTGKIEYIKFSEAIDKIKRDLASQDYNKAHKTPEEVIR
;
A
#
# COMPACT_ATOMS: atom_id res chain seq x y z
N MET A 1 18.17 55.66 -28.80
CA MET A 1 16.94 54.88 -29.05
C MET A 1 17.30 53.40 -29.07
N VAL A 2 17.01 52.67 -27.99
CA VAL A 2 17.22 51.22 -27.91
C VAL A 2 15.95 50.54 -28.41
N SER A 3 16.06 49.79 -29.49
CA SER A 3 14.95 49.06 -30.11
C SER A 3 14.45 47.93 -29.22
N ILE A 4 13.12 47.86 -29.13
CA ILE A 4 12.31 46.96 -28.31
C ILE A 4 12.43 45.53 -28.86
N ILE A 5 13.03 44.62 -28.08
CA ILE A 5 12.97 43.17 -28.35
C ILE A 5 11.60 42.68 -27.88
N ASN A 6 10.83 42.19 -28.85
CA ASN A 6 9.44 41.76 -28.72
C ASN A 6 9.37 40.47 -27.88
N LYS A 7 8.87 40.57 -26.64
CA LYS A 7 8.60 39.44 -25.74
C LYS A 7 7.46 38.59 -26.30
N LYS A 8 7.74 37.70 -27.25
CA LYS A 8 6.87 36.54 -27.48
C LYS A 8 7.05 35.60 -26.30
N SER A 9 6.32 35.90 -25.23
CA SER A 9 6.19 35.06 -24.05
C SER A 9 5.58 33.73 -24.50
N LEU A 10 6.42 32.72 -24.72
CA LEU A 10 5.99 31.33 -24.73
C LEU A 10 5.67 30.98 -23.28
N PHE A 11 4.40 31.16 -22.90
CA PHE A 11 3.85 30.55 -21.69
C PHE A 11 3.84 29.03 -21.93
N ILE A 12 4.89 28.34 -21.48
CA ILE A 12 4.86 26.88 -21.34
C ILE A 12 3.83 26.61 -20.25
N LEU A 13 2.61 26.25 -20.66
CA LEU A 13 1.59 25.71 -19.77
C LEU A 13 2.10 24.36 -19.28
N SER A 14 2.86 24.37 -18.19
CA SER A 14 3.25 23.17 -17.47
C SER A 14 1.98 22.50 -16.95
N MET A 15 1.46 21.53 -17.69
CA MET A 15 0.45 20.60 -17.19
C MET A 15 1.11 19.78 -16.10
N MET A 16 1.00 20.27 -14.87
CA MET A 16 1.41 19.56 -13.67
C MET A 16 0.40 18.42 -13.49
N ALA A 17 0.68 17.28 -14.13
CA ALA A 17 -0.11 16.07 -13.98
C ALA A 17 -0.02 15.64 -12.51
N CYS A 18 -1.12 15.81 -11.78
CA CYS A 18 -1.24 15.35 -10.40
C CYS A 18 -1.40 13.83 -10.44
N SER A 19 -0.31 13.09 -10.35
CA SER A 19 -0.36 11.63 -10.19
C SER A 19 -1.00 11.31 -8.85
N THR A 20 -2.15 10.64 -8.87
CA THR A 20 -2.78 10.11 -7.65
C THR A 20 -1.95 8.94 -7.14
N SER A 21 -1.37 9.10 -5.96
CA SER A 21 -0.62 8.05 -5.26
C SER A 21 -1.35 7.72 -3.96
N TYR A 22 -1.48 6.44 -3.65
CA TYR A 22 -1.99 5.97 -2.37
C TYR A 22 -0.84 5.87 -1.36
N ALA A 23 -1.15 6.07 -0.08
CA ALA A 23 -0.20 5.77 0.98
C ALA A 23 -0.07 4.24 1.10
N ALA A 24 1.15 3.73 1.01
CA ALA A 24 1.49 2.37 1.43
C ALA A 24 2.15 2.43 2.81
N SER A 25 2.69 1.32 3.30
CA SER A 25 3.44 1.30 4.57
C SER A 25 4.81 1.99 4.50
N PHE A 26 5.16 2.55 3.34
CA PHE A 26 6.35 3.33 3.05
C PHE A 26 5.99 4.64 2.32
N ASP A 27 6.91 5.61 2.31
CA ASP A 27 6.68 6.91 1.69
C ASP A 27 6.75 6.84 0.15
N CYS A 28 5.58 6.85 -0.47
CA CYS A 28 5.40 6.85 -1.92
C CYS A 28 5.95 8.09 -2.64
N ASN A 29 6.38 9.14 -1.93
CA ASN A 29 6.97 10.34 -2.52
C ASN A 29 8.50 10.29 -2.63
N THR A 30 9.13 9.26 -2.07
CA THR A 30 10.58 9.03 -2.19
C THR A 30 10.93 8.33 -3.51
N VAL A 31 12.23 8.18 -3.82
CA VAL A 31 12.67 7.46 -5.04
C VAL A 31 12.29 5.98 -4.93
N ALA A 32 11.08 5.66 -5.38
CA ALA A 32 10.52 4.32 -5.36
C ALA A 32 11.08 3.46 -6.50
N SER A 33 11.39 2.20 -6.19
CA SER A 33 11.63 1.17 -7.20
C SER A 33 10.42 0.98 -8.12
N GLY A 34 10.60 0.33 -9.28
CA GLY A 34 9.48 0.10 -10.22
C GLY A 34 8.29 -0.62 -9.58
N VAL A 35 8.55 -1.58 -8.68
CA VAL A 35 7.52 -2.30 -7.92
C VAL A 35 6.85 -1.38 -6.90
N GLU A 36 7.60 -0.57 -6.16
CA GLU A 36 7.02 0.37 -5.20
C GLU A 36 6.12 1.40 -5.88
N LYS A 37 6.48 1.87 -7.08
CA LYS A 37 5.59 2.71 -7.89
C LYS A 37 4.28 2.01 -8.24
N MET A 38 4.33 0.72 -8.61
CA MET A 38 3.13 -0.07 -8.88
C MET A 38 2.27 -0.22 -7.62
N ILE A 39 2.89 -0.46 -6.46
CA ILE A 39 2.19 -0.56 -5.17
C ILE A 39 1.51 0.77 -4.82
N CYS A 40 2.22 1.89 -4.95
CA CYS A 40 1.69 3.22 -4.65
C CYS A 40 0.58 3.66 -5.62
N SER A 41 0.61 3.20 -6.87
CA SER A 41 -0.37 3.59 -7.89
C SER A 41 -1.63 2.72 -7.91
N ASP A 42 -1.62 1.58 -7.21
CA ASP A 42 -2.73 0.63 -7.16
C ASP A 42 -3.32 0.58 -5.73
N HIS A 43 -4.57 1.01 -5.57
CA HIS A 43 -5.24 1.07 -4.27
C HIS A 43 -5.23 -0.29 -3.54
N LYS A 44 -5.48 -1.38 -4.27
CA LYS A 44 -5.52 -2.72 -3.65
C LYS A 44 -4.14 -3.12 -3.15
N LEU A 45 -3.09 -2.90 -3.95
CA LEU A 45 -1.73 -3.22 -3.55
C LEU A 45 -1.25 -2.36 -2.37
N SER A 46 -1.54 -1.06 -2.38
CA SER A 46 -1.23 -0.16 -1.25
C SER A 46 -1.90 -0.63 0.04
N ARG A 47 -3.18 -1.02 -0.01
CA ARG A 47 -3.90 -1.55 1.18
C ARG A 47 -3.36 -2.90 1.64
N LEU A 48 -3.02 -3.80 0.71
CA LEU A 48 -2.36 -5.07 1.06
C LEU A 48 -1.01 -4.82 1.74
N ASP A 49 -0.27 -3.80 1.32
CA ASP A 49 0.98 -3.40 1.95
C ASP A 49 0.79 -2.89 3.38
N ASP A 50 -0.22 -2.05 3.62
CA ASP A 50 -0.59 -1.62 4.97
C ASP A 50 -0.92 -2.79 5.88
N TYR A 51 -1.72 -3.75 5.41
CA TYR A 51 -2.12 -4.92 6.19
C TYR A 51 -0.95 -5.85 6.50
N LEU A 52 -0.09 -6.11 5.50
CA LEU A 52 1.11 -6.92 5.72
C LEU A 52 2.05 -6.24 6.73
N SER A 53 2.21 -4.92 6.66
CA SER A 53 3.02 -4.15 7.61
C SER A 53 2.47 -4.22 9.04
N GLN A 54 1.14 -4.16 9.20
CA GLN A 54 0.48 -4.36 10.49
C GLN A 54 0.73 -5.77 11.05
N ASN A 55 0.53 -6.81 10.25
CA ASN A 55 0.80 -8.19 10.64
C ASN A 55 2.28 -8.39 11.04
N TYR A 56 3.22 -7.79 10.30
CA TYR A 56 4.63 -7.86 10.64
C TYR A 56 4.95 -7.15 11.98
N LYS A 57 4.35 -5.98 12.24
CA LYS A 57 4.51 -5.29 13.54
C LYS A 57 4.01 -6.14 14.70
N ILE A 58 2.87 -6.81 14.52
CA ILE A 58 2.31 -7.76 15.48
C ILE A 58 3.30 -8.91 15.74
N ALA A 59 3.84 -9.51 14.67
CA ALA A 59 4.85 -10.58 14.80
C ALA A 59 6.12 -10.12 15.52
N MET A 60 6.49 -8.84 15.43
CA MET A 60 7.63 -8.28 16.16
C MET A 60 7.29 -7.86 17.60
N GLY A 61 6.06 -8.10 18.06
CA GLY A 61 5.59 -7.75 19.39
C GLY A 61 6.30 -8.48 20.54
N PRO A 62 6.07 -8.04 21.79
CA PRO A 62 6.76 -8.59 22.96
C PRO A 62 6.46 -10.07 23.23
N ASP A 63 5.28 -10.55 22.83
CA ASP A 63 4.83 -11.93 23.07
C ASP A 63 5.48 -12.96 22.14
N MET A 64 6.11 -12.51 21.05
CA MET A 64 6.79 -13.41 20.12
C MET A 64 8.20 -13.78 20.62
N PRO A 65 8.58 -15.08 20.64
CA PRO A 65 9.94 -15.49 20.97
C PRO A 65 10.99 -14.88 20.03
N GLU A 66 12.17 -14.51 20.55
CA GLU A 66 13.22 -13.88 19.74
C GLU A 66 13.75 -14.78 18.60
N GLU A 67 13.75 -16.10 18.80
CA GLU A 67 14.11 -17.05 17.74
C GLU A 67 13.13 -16.96 16.55
N GLU A 68 11.83 -16.89 16.84
CA GLU A 68 10.78 -16.75 15.83
C GLU A 68 10.83 -15.38 15.16
N LYS A 69 11.08 -14.30 15.92
CA LYS A 69 11.33 -12.98 15.32
C LYS A 69 12.49 -13.02 14.33
N SER A 70 13.57 -13.73 14.67
CA SER A 70 14.75 -13.86 13.79
C SER A 70 14.41 -14.61 12.50
N LYS A 71 13.66 -15.72 12.60
CA LYS A 71 13.15 -16.48 11.44
C LYS A 71 12.27 -15.60 10.54
N ILE A 72 11.29 -14.91 11.13
CA ILE A 72 10.36 -14.03 10.42
C ILE A 72 11.09 -12.86 9.76
N LYS A 73 12.06 -12.23 10.43
CA LYS A 73 12.90 -11.16 9.85
C LYS A 73 13.62 -11.63 8.59
N LYS A 74 14.25 -12.82 8.65
CA LYS A 74 14.94 -13.41 7.50
C LYS A 74 13.96 -13.67 6.34
N ALA A 75 12.81 -14.29 6.64
CA ALA A 75 11.78 -14.55 5.65
C ALA A 75 11.22 -13.25 5.02
N GLN A 76 11.08 -12.17 5.80
CA GLN A 76 10.63 -10.87 5.31
C GLN A 76 11.65 -10.21 4.37
N ILE A 77 12.95 -10.34 4.64
CA ILE A 77 14.01 -9.87 3.73
C ILE A 77 13.98 -10.65 2.41
N ASP A 78 13.87 -11.98 2.49
CA ASP A 78 13.76 -12.83 1.30
C ASP A 78 12.48 -12.53 0.49
N TRP A 79 11.39 -12.19 1.19
CA TRP A 79 10.14 -11.75 0.57
C TRP A 79 10.30 -10.42 -0.18
N LEU A 80 10.99 -9.43 0.38
CA LEU A 80 11.26 -8.15 -0.29
C LEU A 80 11.97 -8.36 -1.64
N ASN A 81 12.93 -9.28 -1.68
CA ASN A 81 13.61 -9.64 -2.94
C ASN A 81 12.65 -10.24 -3.97
N LYS A 82 11.75 -11.15 -3.55
CA LYS A 82 10.73 -11.75 -4.42
C LYS A 82 9.72 -10.71 -4.91
N ARG A 83 9.28 -9.81 -4.04
CA ARG A 83 8.38 -8.69 -4.36
C ARG A 83 9.03 -7.78 -5.41
N ASN A 84 10.29 -7.41 -5.21
CA ASN A 84 11.02 -6.51 -6.10
C ASN A 84 11.34 -7.13 -7.47
N ALA A 85 11.26 -8.46 -7.60
CA ALA A 85 11.40 -9.16 -8.88
C ALA A 85 10.10 -9.19 -9.71
N CYS A 86 8.95 -8.77 -9.17
CA CYS A 86 7.70 -8.73 -9.91
C CYS A 86 7.68 -7.65 -10.99
N THR A 87 7.02 -7.95 -12.11
CA THR A 87 6.91 -7.07 -13.28
C THR A 87 5.50 -6.54 -13.52
N ASP A 88 4.51 -7.02 -12.76
CA ASP A 88 3.11 -6.63 -12.89
C ASP A 88 2.37 -6.73 -11.54
N THR A 89 1.17 -6.18 -11.48
CA THR A 89 0.34 -6.10 -10.27
C THR A 89 -0.16 -7.46 -9.79
N GLN A 90 -0.40 -8.42 -10.70
CA GLN A 90 -0.89 -9.76 -10.36
C GLN A 90 0.22 -10.59 -9.67
N CYS A 91 1.47 -10.44 -10.14
CA CYS A 91 2.64 -11.00 -9.48
C CYS A 91 2.75 -10.45 -8.06
N ILE A 92 2.66 -9.12 -7.91
CA ILE A 92 2.77 -8.45 -6.61
C ILE A 92 1.68 -8.98 -5.66
N GLU A 93 0.42 -8.97 -6.07
CA GLU A 93 -0.71 -9.46 -5.27
C GLU A 93 -0.49 -10.90 -4.78
N ARG A 94 -0.03 -11.80 -5.66
CA ARG A 94 0.27 -13.19 -5.29
C ARG A 94 1.41 -13.29 -4.28
N ILE A 95 2.42 -12.42 -4.38
CA ILE A 95 3.53 -12.35 -3.42
C ILE A 95 3.06 -11.78 -2.06
N TYR A 96 2.13 -10.83 -2.04
CA TYR A 96 1.49 -10.36 -0.80
C TYR A 96 0.66 -11.47 -0.15
N SER A 97 -0.21 -12.16 -0.91
CA SER A 97 -1.02 -13.27 -0.41
C SER A 97 -0.15 -14.33 0.29
N LYS A 98 0.90 -14.81 -0.39
CA LYS A 98 1.81 -15.82 0.18
C LYS A 98 2.48 -15.36 1.47
N GLN A 99 2.85 -14.08 1.56
CA GLN A 99 3.54 -13.57 2.74
C GLN A 99 2.60 -13.35 3.91
N MET A 100 1.38 -12.88 3.65
CA MET A 100 0.35 -12.79 4.68
C MET A 100 0.02 -14.19 5.22
N ASP A 101 -0.14 -15.18 4.35
CA ASP A 101 -0.40 -16.56 4.79
C ASP A 101 0.78 -17.15 5.58
N TYR A 102 2.02 -16.86 5.15
CA TYR A 102 3.22 -17.22 5.92
C TYR A 102 3.18 -16.62 7.32
N LEU A 103 3.06 -15.29 7.43
CA LEU A 103 3.03 -14.62 8.74
C LEU A 103 1.90 -15.14 9.62
N TRP A 104 0.75 -15.50 9.05
CA TRP A 104 -0.38 -16.04 9.80
C TRP A 104 0.01 -17.35 10.46
N ASN A 105 0.61 -18.26 9.68
CA ASN A 105 1.00 -19.58 10.17
C ASN A 105 2.09 -19.47 11.26
N GLU A 106 3.09 -18.62 11.07
CA GLU A 106 4.15 -18.45 12.08
C GLU A 106 3.62 -17.79 13.36
N CYS A 107 2.62 -16.92 13.25
CA CYS A 107 2.05 -16.24 14.40
C CYS A 107 1.04 -17.08 15.18
N PHE A 108 0.41 -18.07 14.55
CA PHE A 108 -0.77 -18.76 15.08
C PHE A 108 -0.57 -19.36 16.47
N ASP A 109 0.60 -19.97 16.72
CA ASP A 109 0.87 -20.68 17.98
C ASP A 109 1.36 -19.76 19.12
N HIS A 110 1.86 -18.57 18.77
CA HIS A 110 2.53 -17.68 19.73
C HIS A 110 1.66 -16.51 20.18
N LEU A 111 0.62 -16.21 19.40
CA LEU A 111 -0.22 -15.05 19.59
C LEU A 111 -1.54 -15.46 20.26
N THR A 112 -1.69 -15.16 21.55
CA THR A 112 -2.92 -15.45 22.31
C THR A 112 -3.74 -14.18 22.53
N GLY A 113 -5.06 -14.28 22.40
CA GLY A 113 -6.00 -13.17 22.60
C GLY A 113 -6.54 -12.53 21.31
N LYS A 114 -7.28 -11.42 21.45
CA LYS A 114 -7.79 -10.65 20.31
C LYS A 114 -6.65 -9.82 19.73
N ILE A 115 -6.01 -10.35 18.71
CA ILE A 115 -4.98 -9.64 17.97
C ILE A 115 -5.60 -9.20 16.65
N GLU A 116 -5.39 -7.94 16.26
CA GLU A 116 -5.85 -7.37 14.99
C GLU A 116 -5.02 -7.88 13.81
N TYR A 117 -4.74 -9.18 13.79
CA TYR A 117 -4.15 -9.86 12.65
C TYR A 117 -5.22 -10.03 11.57
N ILE A 118 -4.87 -9.80 10.31
CA ILE A 118 -5.77 -9.99 9.17
C ILE A 118 -5.22 -10.99 8.15
N LYS A 119 -6.02 -11.98 7.77
CA LYS A 119 -5.68 -12.90 6.67
C LYS A 119 -5.81 -12.23 5.32
N PHE A 120 -5.17 -12.79 4.29
CA PHE A 120 -5.29 -12.27 2.93
C PHE A 120 -6.75 -12.22 2.45
N SER A 121 -7.55 -13.27 2.68
CA SER A 121 -8.96 -13.29 2.28
C SER A 121 -9.78 -12.19 2.96
N GLU A 122 -9.60 -12.00 4.26
CA GLU A 122 -10.27 -10.96 5.05
C GLU A 122 -9.87 -9.56 4.61
N ALA A 123 -8.58 -9.35 4.30
CA ALA A 123 -8.06 -8.11 3.75
C ALA A 123 -8.71 -7.78 2.40
N ILE A 124 -8.80 -8.76 1.51
CA ILE A 124 -9.46 -8.61 0.21
C ILE A 124 -10.95 -8.23 0.37
N ASP A 125 -11.67 -8.89 1.28
CA ASP A 125 -13.07 -8.57 1.54
C ASP A 125 -13.25 -7.16 2.09
N LYS A 126 -12.35 -6.72 2.98
CA LYS A 126 -12.36 -5.36 3.51
C LYS A 126 -12.07 -4.34 2.41
N ILE A 127 -11.06 -4.56 1.56
CA ILE A 127 -10.73 -3.68 0.43
C ILE A 127 -11.91 -3.57 -0.53
N LYS A 128 -12.58 -4.67 -0.85
CA LYS A 128 -13.77 -4.66 -1.71
C LYS A 128 -14.91 -3.84 -1.11
N ARG A 129 -15.16 -3.97 0.19
CA ARG A 129 -16.17 -3.16 0.90
C ARG A 129 -15.80 -1.67 0.92
N ASP A 130 -14.53 -1.34 1.14
CA ASP A 130 -14.04 0.04 1.16
C ASP A 130 -14.23 0.70 -0.21
N LEU A 131 -13.88 -0.01 -1.30
CA LEU A 131 -14.08 0.45 -2.67
C LEU A 131 -15.57 0.66 -2.99
N ALA A 132 -16.44 -0.29 -2.64
CA ALA A 132 -17.88 -0.16 -2.85
C ALA A 132 -18.48 1.05 -2.11
N SER A 133 -17.95 1.35 -0.91
CA SER A 133 -18.38 2.50 -0.11
C SER A 133 -17.91 3.82 -0.72
N GLN A 134 -16.68 3.88 -1.25
CA GLN A 134 -16.17 5.04 -1.97
C GLN A 134 -16.99 5.32 -3.24
N ASP A 135 -17.33 4.28 -4.00
CA ASP A 135 -18.16 4.42 -5.20
C ASP A 135 -19.57 4.94 -4.85
N TYR A 136 -20.17 4.42 -3.77
CA TYR A 136 -21.46 4.91 -3.27
C TYR A 136 -21.41 6.39 -2.90
N ASN A 137 -20.42 6.81 -2.10
CA ASN A 137 -20.27 8.20 -1.65
C ASN A 137 -19.94 9.17 -2.80
N LYS A 138 -19.28 8.70 -3.85
CA LYS A 138 -19.04 9.50 -5.05
C LYS A 138 -20.31 9.71 -5.88
N ALA A 139 -21.20 8.71 -5.89
CA ALA A 139 -22.47 8.78 -6.61
C ALA A 139 -23.58 9.51 -5.84
N HIS A 140 -23.48 9.61 -4.52
CA HIS A 140 -24.50 10.18 -3.64
C HIS A 140 -23.86 11.21 -2.71
N LYS A 141 -24.26 12.48 -2.86
CA LYS A 141 -23.89 13.54 -1.92
C LYS A 141 -24.28 13.13 -0.51
N THR A 142 -23.41 13.32 0.47
CA THR A 142 -23.77 13.03 1.87
C THR A 142 -24.87 13.99 2.32
N PRO A 143 -25.69 13.62 3.33
CA PRO A 143 -26.70 14.53 3.85
C PRO A 143 -26.13 15.90 4.23
N GLU A 144 -24.90 15.98 4.73
CA GLU A 144 -24.25 17.27 5.03
C GLU A 144 -23.92 18.10 3.78
N GLU A 145 -23.60 17.47 2.64
CA GLU A 145 -23.32 18.12 1.36
C GLU A 145 -24.58 18.57 0.62
N VAL A 146 -25.74 17.99 0.95
CA VAL A 146 -27.04 18.38 0.40
C VAL A 146 -27.63 19.58 1.16
N ILE A 147 -27.23 19.78 2.42
CA ILE A 147 -27.75 20.84 3.30
C ILE A 147 -27.02 22.19 3.09
N ARG A 148 -25.87 22.21 2.40
CA ARG A 148 -25.14 23.44 2.03
C ARG A 148 -25.54 23.96 0.65
#